data_AF-A0A5E7GCZ3-F1
#
_entry.id   AF-A0A5E7GCZ3-F1
#
_cell.length_a   1.000
_cell.length_b   1.000
_cell.length_c   1.000
_cell.angle_alpha   90.00
_cell.angle_beta   90.00
_cell.angle_gamma   90.00
#
_symmetry.space_group_name_H-M   'P 1'
#
loop_
_entity.id
_entity.type
_entity.pdbx_description
1 polymer ?
#
loop_
_entity_poly.entity_id
_entity_poly.type
_entity_poly.pdbx_seq_one_letter_code
_entity_poly.pdbx_strand_id
1 'polypeptide(L)'
;MLSMRSIRHSACRLKLALFYGSFLCVVPFQSPSADTQIIVAEGSTETCHARPIALNLAHTGALNDAHRECEALGAEWRFGKLQFAGYEQCKQCGNSGEFECKVTQATFVCKRPDPKKKVNKESEASSTSSTIKNAFGELEGNKSASTASASKGPFGALSELDDLNKKIKAQPVRILSPANGATTSSRIIDVSGDTQGYATNSVLDVQFNGASQQVLTSNTGSFDTKVALKSGRNEIKVCVREKCSAVEVNADIEKLSLMATLTWEGGSDLDLRVDTPSGNTCNFKKQSTRGECTLDIDDTKGARPENISVPLEAPAGEYKFTVINFSGRAGVSGRIQTYHNDKPFITRNFITGSRKGDVEATIVITK
;
A
#
# COMPACT_ATOMS: atom_id res chain seq x y z
N MET A 1 -28.81 17.64 32.74
CA MET A 1 -28.37 18.57 33.80
C MET A 1 -26.89 18.33 34.04
N LEU A 2 -26.07 19.38 33.89
CA LEU A 2 -24.61 19.35 34.02
C LEU A 2 -24.16 18.96 35.44
N SER A 3 -23.03 18.26 35.54
CA SER A 3 -22.13 18.36 36.68
C SER A 3 -20.69 18.27 36.21
N MET A 4 -20.01 19.42 36.17
CA MET A 4 -18.55 19.51 36.05
C MET A 4 -17.92 19.23 37.41
N ARG A 5 -16.91 18.36 37.47
CA ARG A 5 -15.95 18.34 38.58
C ARG A 5 -14.55 18.65 38.07
N SER A 6 -14.02 19.72 38.62
CA SER A 6 -12.66 20.22 38.55
C SER A 6 -11.68 19.22 39.18
N ILE A 7 -10.58 18.90 38.49
CA ILE A 7 -9.39 18.29 39.08
C ILE A 7 -8.36 19.41 39.25
N ARG A 8 -8.16 19.84 40.51
CA ARG A 8 -7.05 20.69 40.91
C ARG A 8 -5.83 19.81 41.18
N HIS A 9 -4.70 20.16 40.57
CA HIS A 9 -3.37 19.73 41.00
C HIS A 9 -3.02 20.37 42.34
N SER A 10 -2.46 19.60 43.28
CA SER A 10 -1.69 20.14 44.40
C SER A 10 -0.70 19.11 44.96
N ALA A 11 0.48 19.64 45.28
CA ALA A 11 1.72 18.99 45.66
C ALA A 11 1.63 18.05 46.89
N CYS A 12 2.42 16.99 46.86
CA CYS A 12 2.65 16.10 48.00
C CYS A 12 3.92 16.54 48.75
N ARG A 13 3.76 17.09 49.97
CA ARG A 13 4.82 17.15 51.00
C ARG A 13 4.59 16.00 51.98
N LEU A 14 5.64 15.20 52.20
CA LEU A 14 5.64 14.01 53.04
C LEU A 14 5.97 14.34 54.50
N LYS A 15 5.12 13.89 55.44
CA LYS A 15 5.49 13.63 56.84
C LYS A 15 4.98 12.24 57.24
N LEU A 16 5.83 11.52 57.95
CA LEU A 16 5.80 10.09 58.24
C LEU A 16 4.86 9.76 59.43
N ALA A 17 4.05 8.71 59.33
CA ALA A 17 3.50 7.94 60.46
C ALA A 17 3.03 6.54 60.01
N LEU A 18 3.16 5.56 60.91
CA LEU A 18 3.15 4.11 60.69
C LEU A 18 1.75 3.44 60.64
N PHE A 19 1.74 2.28 59.96
CA PHE A 19 0.96 1.04 60.16
C PHE A 19 -0.17 0.63 59.18
N TYR A 20 0.01 -0.62 58.70
CA TYR A 20 -0.86 -1.59 58.01
C TYR A 20 -1.24 -1.42 56.52
N GLY A 21 -0.51 -2.17 55.67
CA GLY A 21 -1.15 -3.14 54.78
C GLY A 21 -1.29 -2.80 53.29
N SER A 22 -0.19 -2.79 52.54
CA SER A 22 -0.13 -3.15 51.10
C SER A 22 1.34 -3.30 50.68
N PHE A 23 1.75 -4.49 50.22
CA PHE A 23 3.05 -4.68 49.59
C PHE A 23 3.01 -4.10 48.18
N LEU A 24 3.54 -2.89 48.00
CA LEU A 24 3.98 -2.42 46.70
C LEU A 24 5.40 -2.93 46.45
N CYS A 25 5.56 -3.77 45.43
CA CYS A 25 6.85 -4.04 44.83
C CYS A 25 7.30 -2.77 44.09
N VAL A 26 8.02 -1.88 44.78
CA VAL A 26 8.67 -0.73 44.13
C VAL A 26 9.94 -1.26 43.48
N VAL A 27 9.85 -1.61 42.21
CA VAL A 27 11.03 -1.67 41.35
C VAL A 27 11.57 -0.24 41.28
N PRO A 28 12.85 0.03 41.60
CA PRO A 28 13.39 1.37 41.50
C PRO A 28 13.44 1.75 40.02
N PHE A 29 12.41 2.42 39.54
CA PHE A 29 12.41 3.01 38.22
C PHE A 29 13.39 4.18 38.28
N GLN A 30 14.54 4.05 37.60
CA GLN A 30 15.48 5.14 37.42
C GLN A 30 14.70 6.36 36.96
N SER A 31 14.78 7.46 37.72
CA SER A 31 14.14 8.71 37.36
C SER A 31 14.57 9.08 35.94
N PRO A 32 13.63 9.38 35.03
CA PRO A 32 13.98 9.83 33.70
C PRO A 32 14.97 11.00 33.80
N SER A 33 16.02 10.98 32.99
CA SER A 33 16.90 12.15 32.84
C SER A 33 16.07 13.38 32.46
N ALA A 34 16.50 14.60 32.80
CA ALA A 34 15.81 15.85 32.46
C ALA A 34 15.44 16.00 30.97
N ASP A 35 16.13 15.27 30.08
CA ASP A 35 15.95 15.28 28.61
C ASP A 35 15.02 14.18 28.07
N THR A 36 14.40 13.39 28.95
CA THR A 36 13.50 12.29 28.58
C THR A 36 12.23 12.32 29.43
N GLN A 37 11.07 12.33 28.79
CA GLN A 37 9.78 12.20 29.44
C GLN A 37 9.11 10.91 28.97
N ILE A 38 8.46 10.23 29.91
CA ILE A 38 7.69 9.02 29.62
C ILE A 38 6.21 9.39 29.71
N ILE A 39 5.50 9.22 28.60
CA ILE A 39 4.07 9.49 28.49
C ILE A 39 3.37 8.14 28.45
N VAL A 40 2.35 7.97 29.29
CA VAL A 40 1.41 6.86 29.18
C VAL A 40 0.19 7.40 28.47
N ALA A 41 -0.12 6.85 27.30
CA ALA A 41 -1.33 7.22 26.57
C ALA A 41 -2.29 6.05 26.49
N GLU A 42 -3.58 6.38 26.50
CA GLU A 42 -4.67 5.45 26.33
C GLU A 42 -5.29 5.62 24.95
N GLY A 43 -5.82 4.54 24.40
CA GLY A 43 -6.62 4.60 23.18
C GLY A 43 -7.77 3.63 23.27
N SER A 44 -8.95 4.06 22.83
CA SER A 44 -10.16 3.23 22.82
C SER A 44 -10.92 3.43 21.53
N THR A 45 -11.64 2.40 21.11
CA THR A 45 -12.64 2.53 20.05
C THR A 45 -13.97 2.96 20.66
N GLU A 46 -14.62 4.00 20.13
CA GLU A 46 -15.97 4.41 20.56
C GLU A 46 -17.08 3.52 19.97
N THR A 47 -16.75 2.74 18.94
CA THR A 47 -17.67 1.87 18.22
C THR A 47 -17.10 0.46 18.07
N CYS A 48 -18.01 -0.50 17.90
CA CYS A 48 -17.67 -1.91 17.75
C CYS A 48 -17.16 -2.20 16.33
N HIS A 49 -16.06 -2.95 16.24
CA HIS A 49 -15.50 -3.38 14.97
C HIS A 49 -15.02 -4.84 15.04
N ALA A 50 -14.71 -5.46 13.89
CA ALA A 50 -13.97 -6.70 13.90
C ALA A 50 -12.68 -6.55 14.73
N ARG A 51 -12.32 -7.55 15.54
CA ARG A 51 -11.24 -7.45 16.53
C ARG A 51 -9.92 -6.86 16.01
N PRO A 52 -9.41 -7.25 14.82
CA PRO A 52 -8.17 -6.67 14.29
C PRO A 52 -8.28 -5.18 13.99
N ILE A 53 -9.45 -4.74 13.51
CA ILE A 53 -9.75 -3.34 13.23
C ILE A 53 -9.86 -2.55 14.53
N ALA A 54 -10.58 -3.09 15.52
CA ALA A 54 -10.75 -2.45 16.81
C ALA A 54 -9.40 -2.24 17.54
N LEU A 55 -8.51 -3.25 17.51
CA LEU A 55 -7.15 -3.13 18.05
C LEU A 55 -6.34 -2.04 17.34
N ASN A 56 -6.35 -2.03 16.02
CA ASN A 56 -5.60 -1.04 15.23
C ASN A 56 -6.08 0.40 15.50
N LEU A 57 -7.39 0.59 15.62
CA LEU A 57 -7.98 1.89 15.96
C LEU A 57 -7.60 2.34 17.39
N ALA A 58 -7.65 1.44 18.37
CA ALA A 58 -7.23 1.72 19.73
C ALA A 58 -5.73 2.07 19.81
N HIS A 59 -4.87 1.36 19.06
CA HIS A 59 -3.44 1.67 18.94
C HIS A 59 -3.21 3.06 18.34
N THR A 60 -3.95 3.39 17.27
CA THR A 60 -3.87 4.69 16.61
C THR A 60 -4.32 5.83 17.53
N GLY A 61 -5.39 5.62 18.30
CA GLY A 61 -5.84 6.57 19.31
C GLY A 61 -4.75 6.86 20.35
N ALA A 62 -4.15 5.81 20.92
CA ALA A 62 -3.08 5.97 21.90
C ALA A 62 -1.85 6.69 21.33
N LEU A 63 -1.51 6.46 20.05
CA LEU A 63 -0.42 7.14 19.36
C LEU A 63 -0.70 8.65 19.19
N ASN A 64 -1.91 9.00 18.76
CA ASN A 64 -2.29 10.40 18.57
C ASN A 64 -2.29 11.16 19.91
N ASP A 65 -2.78 10.52 20.96
CA ASP A 65 -2.80 11.09 22.31
C ASP A 65 -1.39 11.33 22.82
N ALA A 66 -0.49 10.35 22.66
CA ALA A 66 0.91 10.52 23.00
C ALA A 66 1.62 11.62 22.19
N HIS A 67 1.24 11.82 20.93
CA HIS A 67 1.77 12.92 20.13
C HIS A 67 1.37 14.28 20.68
N ARG A 68 0.08 14.47 20.98
CA ARG A 68 -0.44 15.72 21.56
C ARG A 68 0.21 16.03 22.91
N GLU A 69 0.37 15.02 23.76
CA GLU A 69 1.05 15.18 25.05
C GLU A 69 2.54 15.53 24.85
N CYS A 70 3.21 14.96 23.84
CA CYS A 70 4.59 15.31 23.52
C CYS A 70 4.73 16.76 23.03
N GLU A 71 3.79 17.23 22.21
CA GLU A 71 3.75 18.60 21.72
C GLU A 71 3.45 19.59 22.85
N ALA A 72 2.60 19.22 23.80
CA ALA A 72 2.27 20.03 24.97
C ALA A 72 3.49 20.27 25.90
N LEU A 73 4.52 19.42 25.84
CA LEU A 73 5.77 19.62 26.58
C LEU A 73 6.64 20.76 26.01
N GLY A 74 6.36 21.23 24.78
CA GLY A 74 7.08 22.32 24.12
C GLY A 74 7.62 21.94 22.74
N ALA A 75 7.87 22.96 21.91
CA ALA A 75 8.30 22.79 20.51
C ALA A 75 9.67 22.11 20.35
N GLU A 76 10.46 22.04 21.42
CA GLU A 76 11.73 21.32 21.47
C GLU A 76 11.56 19.82 21.66
N TRP A 77 10.41 19.32 22.12
CA TRP A 77 10.23 17.89 22.34
C TRP A 77 9.95 17.15 21.03
N ARG A 78 10.51 15.95 20.90
CA ARG A 78 10.30 15.07 19.75
C ARG A 78 9.80 13.73 20.24
N PHE A 79 8.80 13.23 19.53
CA PHE A 79 8.25 11.91 19.74
C PHE A 79 9.33 10.85 19.45
N GLY A 80 9.66 10.05 20.45
CA GLY A 80 10.68 9.00 20.38
C GLY A 80 10.09 7.61 20.15
N LYS A 81 10.81 6.59 20.62
CA LYS A 81 10.47 5.19 20.36
C LYS A 81 9.29 4.74 21.22
N LEU A 82 8.36 4.02 20.60
CA LEU A 82 7.31 3.26 21.26
C LEU A 82 7.91 2.03 21.95
N GLN A 83 7.73 1.91 23.26
CA GLN A 83 8.05 0.71 24.01
C GLN A 83 6.73 0.05 24.45
N PHE A 84 6.41 -1.09 23.84
CA PHE A 84 5.23 -1.85 24.20
C PHE A 84 5.48 -2.69 25.45
N ALA A 85 4.69 -2.43 26.49
CA ALA A 85 4.31 -3.40 27.52
C ALA A 85 2.80 -3.29 27.81
N GLY A 86 2.03 -2.79 26.84
CA GLY A 86 0.64 -2.38 27.04
C GLY A 86 -0.27 -3.57 27.32
N TYR A 87 -1.18 -3.37 28.28
CA TYR A 87 -2.34 -4.23 28.45
C TYR A 87 -3.37 -3.90 27.37
N GLU A 88 -3.69 -4.90 26.55
CA GLU A 88 -4.76 -4.82 25.56
C GLU A 88 -6.01 -5.49 26.13
N GLN A 89 -7.13 -4.78 26.14
CA GLN A 89 -8.41 -5.33 26.56
C GLN A 89 -9.42 -5.13 25.43
N CYS A 90 -9.93 -6.22 24.89
CA CYS A 90 -11.04 -6.17 23.95
C CYS A 90 -12.28 -6.78 24.61
N LYS A 91 -13.37 -6.03 24.63
CA LYS A 91 -14.67 -6.46 25.09
C LYS A 91 -15.55 -6.72 23.88
N GLN A 92 -16.15 -7.90 23.81
CA GLN A 92 -17.10 -8.20 22.74
C GLN A 92 -18.38 -7.36 22.90
N CYS A 93 -18.87 -6.82 21.79
CA CYS A 93 -20.08 -6.03 21.73
C CYS A 93 -21.30 -6.92 21.52
N GLY A 94 -21.94 -7.33 22.61
CA GLY A 94 -23.11 -8.20 22.54
C GLY A 94 -22.82 -9.49 21.76
N ASN A 95 -23.73 -9.87 20.86
CA ASN A 95 -23.64 -11.13 20.11
C ASN A 95 -23.14 -10.96 18.66
N SER A 96 -22.71 -9.77 18.23
CA SER A 96 -22.35 -9.50 16.82
C SER A 96 -21.00 -10.10 16.38
N GLY A 97 -20.17 -10.55 17.33
CA GLY A 97 -18.79 -10.94 17.06
C GLY A 97 -17.84 -9.75 16.86
N GLU A 98 -18.31 -8.54 17.08
CA GLU A 98 -17.51 -7.31 17.06
C GLU A 98 -16.98 -6.98 18.45
N PHE A 99 -15.97 -6.12 18.51
CA PHE A 99 -15.21 -5.80 19.71
C PHE A 99 -15.03 -4.28 19.86
N GLU A 100 -15.07 -3.85 21.11
CA GLU A 100 -14.55 -2.57 21.57
C GLU A 100 -13.19 -2.85 22.22
N CYS A 101 -12.12 -2.25 21.73
CA CYS A 101 -10.78 -2.48 22.25
C CYS A 101 -10.23 -1.22 22.93
N LYS A 102 -9.53 -1.42 24.03
CA LYS A 102 -8.82 -0.40 24.79
C LYS A 102 -7.36 -0.80 24.98
N VAL A 103 -6.47 0.15 24.73
CA VAL A 103 -5.06 0.13 25.11
C VAL A 103 -4.91 1.08 26.29
N THR A 104 -4.53 0.56 27.45
CA THR A 104 -4.50 1.37 28.71
C THR A 104 -3.10 1.76 29.16
N GLN A 105 -2.05 1.20 28.56
CA GLN A 105 -0.67 1.38 29.04
C GLN A 105 0.34 1.44 27.90
N ALA A 106 0.03 2.17 26.83
CA ALA A 106 1.03 2.44 25.81
C ALA A 106 2.02 3.48 26.34
N THR A 107 3.29 3.07 26.45
CA THR A 107 4.36 3.91 26.99
C THR A 107 5.18 4.50 25.86
N PHE A 108 5.25 5.83 25.82
CA PHE A 108 5.93 6.60 24.81
C PHE A 108 7.04 7.43 25.43
N VAL A 109 8.16 7.54 24.72
CA VAL A 109 9.31 8.32 25.18
C VAL A 109 9.40 9.60 24.37
N CYS A 110 9.20 10.75 25.01
CA CYS A 110 9.50 12.05 24.43
C CYS A 110 10.92 12.46 24.79
N LYS A 111 11.68 12.90 23.78
CA LYS A 111 13.07 13.32 23.97
C LYS A 111 13.26 14.75 23.55
N ARG A 112 14.00 15.48 24.37
CA ARG A 112 14.51 16.80 24.00
C ARG A 112 15.84 16.60 23.22
N PRO A 113 16.04 17.24 22.06
CA PRO A 113 17.28 17.16 21.33
C PRO A 113 18.40 17.78 22.15
N ASP A 114 19.54 17.08 22.21
CA ASP A 114 20.71 17.51 22.97
C ASP A 114 21.18 18.90 22.47
N PRO A 115 21.17 19.94 23.31
CA PRO A 115 21.57 21.29 22.91
C PRO A 115 23.03 21.38 22.46
N LYS A 116 23.86 20.37 22.77
CA LYS A 116 25.29 20.37 22.39
C LYS A 116 25.57 19.83 20.99
N LYS A 117 24.57 19.28 20.30
CA LYS A 117 24.73 18.78 18.92
C LYS A 117 24.25 19.84 17.92
N LYS A 118 24.97 20.97 17.83
CA LYS A 118 24.80 21.93 16.71
C LYS A 118 25.11 21.20 15.40
N VAL A 119 24.08 20.94 14.60
CA VAL A 119 24.23 20.44 13.24
C VAL A 119 24.82 21.58 12.41
N ASN A 120 26.11 21.51 12.10
CA ASN A 120 26.71 22.37 11.08
C ASN A 120 26.09 21.99 9.74
N LYS A 121 25.17 22.82 9.23
CA LYS A 121 24.67 22.74 7.87
C LYS A 121 24.81 24.12 7.24
N GLU A 122 26.03 24.40 6.77
CA GLU A 122 26.32 25.49 5.85
C GLU A 122 26.31 24.98 4.40
N SER A 123 25.92 25.91 3.55
CA SER A 123 25.63 25.90 2.13
C SER A 123 26.78 25.46 1.22
N GLU A 124 26.46 24.67 0.19
CA GLU A 124 27.17 24.75 -1.09
C GLU A 124 26.16 24.81 -2.25
N ALA A 125 26.12 25.98 -2.87
CA ALA A 125 25.65 26.20 -4.22
C ALA A 125 26.77 26.93 -4.99
N SER A 126 26.88 26.61 -6.28
CA SER A 126 27.53 27.38 -7.36
C SER A 126 28.95 27.01 -7.83
N SER A 127 28.99 26.20 -8.89
CA SER A 127 29.66 26.43 -10.20
C SER A 127 31.13 26.89 -10.29
N THR A 128 32.03 26.11 -10.93
CA THR A 128 32.48 26.20 -12.35
C THR A 128 33.87 25.55 -12.58
N SER A 129 33.95 24.75 -13.66
CA SER A 129 35.03 24.61 -14.66
C SER A 129 36.52 24.62 -14.25
N SER A 130 37.22 23.50 -14.50
CA SER A 130 38.36 23.45 -15.45
C SER A 130 38.90 22.04 -15.68
N THR A 131 39.32 21.84 -16.94
CA THR A 131 39.97 20.70 -17.59
C THR A 131 41.37 20.39 -17.04
N ILE A 132 41.77 19.10 -16.95
CA ILE A 132 42.97 18.51 -17.60
C ILE A 132 43.08 16.98 -17.31
N LYS A 133 43.59 16.32 -18.35
CA LYS A 133 43.75 14.91 -18.75
C LYS A 133 44.68 14.00 -17.92
N ASN A 134 44.49 12.69 -18.17
CA ASN A 134 45.43 11.53 -18.11
C ASN A 134 45.81 11.01 -16.68
N ALA A 135 46.06 9.73 -16.41
CA ALA A 135 46.43 8.56 -17.21
C ALA A 135 46.10 7.23 -16.50
N PHE A 136 46.21 6.14 -17.27
CA PHE A 136 46.23 4.71 -16.94
C PHE A 136 47.26 4.28 -15.87
N GLY A 137 47.01 3.12 -15.25
CA GLY A 137 47.94 2.28 -14.48
C GLY A 137 47.17 1.46 -13.43
N GLU A 138 46.67 0.27 -13.74
CA GLU A 138 47.36 -1.04 -13.80
C GLU A 138 47.72 -1.63 -12.42
N LEU A 139 47.48 -2.94 -12.36
CA LEU A 139 47.51 -3.92 -11.28
C LEU A 139 48.71 -3.84 -10.31
N GLU A 140 48.44 -4.11 -9.03
CA GLU A 140 48.92 -5.29 -8.26
C GLU A 140 48.89 -4.98 -6.76
N GLY A 141 48.56 -5.98 -5.93
CA GLY A 141 48.73 -5.84 -4.48
C GLY A 141 47.85 -6.71 -3.60
N ASN A 142 47.99 -8.03 -3.73
CA ASN A 142 47.55 -9.00 -2.73
C ASN A 142 48.18 -8.69 -1.35
N LYS A 143 47.36 -8.43 -0.33
CA LYS A 143 47.74 -8.68 1.07
C LYS A 143 46.54 -9.20 1.87
N SER A 144 46.54 -10.52 2.00
CA SER A 144 45.87 -11.28 3.03
C SER A 144 46.46 -10.93 4.40
N ALA A 145 45.63 -10.51 5.35
CA ALA A 145 45.82 -10.74 6.78
C ALA A 145 44.59 -10.34 7.60
N SER A 146 44.27 -11.21 8.56
CA SER A 146 43.59 -10.92 9.83
C SER A 146 42.07 -10.79 9.83
N THR A 147 41.43 -11.96 9.91
CA THR A 147 40.13 -12.18 10.57
C THR A 147 40.17 -11.72 12.04
N ALA A 148 39.80 -10.47 12.28
CA ALA A 148 39.35 -10.01 13.59
C ALA A 148 37.82 -10.07 13.61
N SER A 149 37.26 -11.12 14.20
CA SER A 149 35.84 -11.23 14.52
C SER A 149 35.52 -10.22 15.62
N ALA A 150 35.26 -8.98 15.22
CA ALA A 150 34.65 -7.98 16.09
C ALA A 150 33.22 -8.42 16.39
N SER A 151 32.97 -8.87 17.62
CA SER A 151 31.63 -9.08 18.13
C SER A 151 30.86 -7.75 18.02
N LYS A 152 29.89 -7.71 17.10
CA LYS A 152 28.93 -6.61 17.04
C LYS A 152 28.23 -6.54 18.40
N GLY A 153 28.56 -5.51 19.18
CA GLY A 153 27.86 -5.22 20.42
C GLY A 153 26.35 -5.02 20.19
N PRO A 154 25.54 -5.06 21.25
CA PRO A 154 24.06 -5.11 21.19
C PRO A 154 23.37 -3.87 20.58
N PHE A 155 24.14 -2.90 20.07
CA PHE A 155 23.66 -1.68 19.41
C PHE A 155 23.41 -1.84 17.90
N GLY A 156 23.86 -2.93 17.26
CA GLY A 156 23.63 -3.17 15.83
C GLY A 156 22.15 -3.33 15.44
N ALA A 157 21.33 -3.85 16.34
CA ALA A 157 19.90 -4.11 16.08
C ALA A 157 19.04 -2.83 16.01
N LEU A 158 19.51 -1.70 16.55
CA LEU A 158 18.76 -0.43 16.50
C LEU A 158 18.90 0.27 15.14
N SER A 159 20.08 0.18 14.52
CA SER A 159 20.33 0.69 13.15
C SER A 159 19.47 -0.04 12.12
N GLU A 160 19.28 -1.35 12.29
CA GLU A 160 18.49 -2.18 11.38
C GLU A 160 16.98 -1.87 11.46
N LEU A 161 16.49 -1.51 12.64
CA LEU A 161 15.09 -1.10 12.88
C LEU A 161 14.79 0.33 12.37
N ASP A 162 15.73 1.26 12.51
CA ASP A 162 15.58 2.62 11.97
C ASP A 162 15.62 2.61 10.43
N ASP A 163 16.48 1.79 9.82
CA ASP A 163 16.50 1.58 8.37
C ASP A 163 15.23 0.87 7.87
N LEU A 164 14.70 -0.09 8.62
CA LEU A 164 13.42 -0.74 8.29
C LEU A 164 12.25 0.23 8.41
N ASN A 165 12.19 1.05 9.47
CA ASN A 165 11.16 2.07 9.63
C ASN A 165 11.24 3.17 8.56
N LYS A 166 12.45 3.54 8.14
CA LYS A 166 12.67 4.47 7.03
C LYS A 166 12.23 3.85 5.69
N LYS A 167 12.46 2.55 5.46
CA LYS A 167 11.96 1.81 4.29
C LYS A 167 10.45 1.64 4.29
N ILE A 168 9.84 1.33 5.42
CA ILE A 168 8.38 1.21 5.57
C ILE A 168 7.70 2.56 5.33
N LYS A 169 8.22 3.65 5.91
CA LYS A 169 7.75 5.01 5.61
C LYS A 169 8.00 5.44 4.15
N ALA A 170 8.92 4.78 3.45
CA ALA A 170 9.18 5.03 2.04
C ALA A 170 8.22 4.29 1.09
N GLN A 171 7.56 3.21 1.55
CA GLN A 171 6.56 2.45 0.78
C GLN A 171 5.15 2.80 1.27
N PRO A 172 4.49 3.81 0.66
CA PRO A 172 3.17 4.26 1.09
C PRO A 172 2.04 3.29 0.75
N VAL A 173 2.33 2.16 0.10
CA VAL A 173 1.35 1.14 -0.27
C VAL A 173 1.84 -0.22 0.22
N ARG A 174 0.97 -0.96 0.90
CA ARG A 174 1.19 -2.37 1.26
C ARG A 174 0.27 -3.23 0.43
N ILE A 175 0.84 -4.14 -0.36
CA ILE A 175 0.08 -5.17 -1.09
C ILE A 175 -0.03 -6.37 -0.16
N LEU A 176 -1.25 -6.74 0.22
CA LEU A 176 -1.56 -7.84 1.13
C LEU A 176 -1.80 -9.15 0.38
N SER A 177 -2.41 -9.07 -0.80
CA SER A 177 -2.59 -10.17 -1.74
C SER A 177 -2.38 -9.65 -3.16
N PRO A 178 -1.70 -10.41 -4.04
CA PRO A 178 -0.98 -11.66 -3.77
C PRO A 178 0.30 -11.42 -2.96
N ALA A 179 0.82 -12.46 -2.30
CA ALA A 179 2.14 -12.41 -1.70
C ALA A 179 3.23 -12.34 -2.79
N ASN A 180 4.35 -11.65 -2.49
CA ASN A 180 5.47 -11.59 -3.41
C ASN A 180 6.06 -12.98 -3.67
N GLY A 181 6.20 -13.36 -4.94
CA GLY A 181 6.64 -14.69 -5.37
C GLY A 181 5.54 -15.76 -5.39
N ALA A 182 4.27 -15.38 -5.20
CA ALA A 182 3.16 -16.33 -5.23
C ALA A 182 3.03 -17.03 -6.59
N THR A 183 2.58 -18.28 -6.57
CA THR A 183 2.20 -19.05 -7.76
C THR A 183 0.68 -19.16 -7.86
N THR A 184 0.13 -19.11 -9.07
CA THR A 184 -1.32 -19.26 -9.28
C THR A 184 -1.59 -20.01 -10.58
N SER A 185 -2.69 -20.77 -10.62
CA SER A 185 -3.23 -21.37 -11.84
C SER A 185 -4.45 -20.60 -12.39
N SER A 186 -4.72 -19.41 -11.85
CA SER A 186 -5.80 -18.54 -12.32
C SER A 186 -5.25 -17.39 -13.16
N ARG A 187 -5.92 -17.12 -14.29
CA ARG A 187 -5.62 -15.96 -15.14
C ARG A 187 -6.01 -14.65 -14.47
N ILE A 188 -7.11 -14.66 -13.71
CA ILE A 188 -7.60 -13.49 -12.98
C ILE A 188 -7.33 -13.70 -11.50
N ILE A 189 -6.66 -12.74 -10.87
CA ILE A 189 -6.45 -12.74 -9.42
C ILE A 189 -6.94 -11.44 -8.80
N ASP A 190 -7.34 -11.52 -7.53
CA ASP A 190 -7.62 -10.36 -6.70
C ASP A 190 -6.31 -9.79 -6.14
N VAL A 191 -6.17 -8.47 -6.25
CA VAL A 191 -5.08 -7.67 -5.71
C VAL A 191 -5.66 -6.76 -4.66
N SER A 192 -5.24 -6.92 -3.42
CA SER A 192 -5.73 -6.15 -2.29
C SER A 192 -4.60 -5.63 -1.43
N GLY A 193 -4.88 -4.54 -0.73
CA GLY A 193 -3.88 -3.88 0.09
C GLY A 193 -4.41 -2.64 0.80
N ASP A 194 -3.48 -1.85 1.33
CA ASP A 194 -3.80 -0.58 1.98
C ASP A 194 -2.67 0.43 1.81
N THR A 195 -3.02 1.71 1.91
CA THR A 195 -2.07 2.84 1.83
C THR A 195 -1.52 3.27 3.19
N GLN A 196 -1.76 2.49 4.25
CA GLN A 196 -1.38 2.83 5.63
C GLN A 196 -1.87 4.23 6.06
N GLY A 197 -3.03 4.65 5.56
CA GLY A 197 -3.61 5.97 5.79
C GLY A 197 -2.98 7.12 4.99
N TYR A 198 -1.95 6.86 4.17
CA TYR A 198 -1.29 7.89 3.36
C TYR A 198 -2.21 8.46 2.26
N ALA A 199 -3.10 7.62 1.73
CA ALA A 199 -4.03 7.99 0.67
C ALA A 199 -5.36 7.30 0.91
N THR A 200 -6.28 8.04 1.54
CA THR A 200 -7.67 7.65 1.77
C THR A 200 -8.56 8.37 0.75
N ASN A 201 -9.67 7.74 0.33
CA ASN A 201 -10.56 8.24 -0.73
C ASN A 201 -9.81 8.76 -1.99
N SER A 202 -8.67 8.15 -2.30
CA SER A 202 -7.74 8.56 -3.34
C SER A 202 -7.71 7.54 -4.46
N VAL A 203 -7.26 7.96 -5.64
CA VAL A 203 -7.01 7.07 -6.77
C VAL A 203 -5.59 6.51 -6.67
N LEU A 204 -5.45 5.19 -6.78
CA LEU A 204 -4.19 4.49 -7.01
C LEU A 204 -4.10 4.06 -8.47
N ASP A 205 -2.87 3.95 -8.96
CA ASP A 205 -2.58 3.37 -10.26
C ASP A 205 -2.01 1.95 -10.08
N VAL A 206 -2.69 0.96 -10.63
CA VAL A 206 -2.30 -0.45 -10.58
C VAL A 206 -1.79 -0.86 -11.95
N GLN A 207 -0.48 -1.05 -12.05
CA GLN A 207 0.24 -1.44 -13.26
C GLN A 207 0.53 -2.94 -13.25
N PHE A 208 0.25 -3.62 -14.35
CA PHE A 208 0.54 -5.04 -14.54
C PHE A 208 0.68 -5.34 -16.03
N ASN A 209 1.71 -6.09 -16.41
CA ASN A 209 1.92 -6.54 -17.80
C ASN A 209 1.94 -5.42 -18.87
N GLY A 210 2.17 -4.15 -18.50
CA GLY A 210 2.09 -3.00 -19.42
C GLY A 210 0.69 -2.36 -19.50
N ALA A 211 -0.32 -3.01 -18.92
CA ALA A 211 -1.58 -2.38 -18.55
C ALA A 211 -1.44 -1.59 -17.23
N SER A 212 -2.41 -0.72 -17.00
CA SER A 212 -2.52 0.26 -15.90
C SER A 212 -3.99 0.53 -15.73
N GLN A 213 -4.50 0.43 -14.51
CA GLN A 213 -5.89 0.72 -14.17
C GLN A 213 -5.94 1.55 -12.88
N GLN A 214 -6.95 2.39 -12.77
CA GLN A 214 -7.18 3.18 -11.58
C GLN A 214 -8.07 2.44 -10.59
N VAL A 215 -7.71 2.46 -9.31
CA VAL A 215 -8.54 1.92 -8.23
C VAL A 215 -8.73 2.97 -7.15
N LEU A 216 -9.97 3.10 -6.65
CA LEU A 216 -10.27 3.99 -5.53
C LEU A 216 -9.96 3.28 -4.22
N THR A 217 -9.28 3.98 -3.31
CA THR A 217 -9.13 3.54 -1.92
C THR A 217 -10.37 3.90 -1.11
N SER A 218 -10.68 3.10 -0.09
CA SER A 218 -11.67 3.42 0.94
C SER A 218 -11.24 4.64 1.79
N ASN A 219 -12.12 5.03 2.72
CA ASN A 219 -11.83 6.01 3.76
C ASN A 219 -10.73 5.59 4.74
N THR A 220 -10.40 4.30 4.80
CA THR A 220 -9.27 3.75 5.57
C THR A 220 -8.01 3.57 4.73
N GLY A 221 -8.07 3.88 3.43
CA GLY A 221 -6.95 3.69 2.51
C GLY A 221 -6.81 2.27 1.98
N SER A 222 -7.78 1.39 2.25
CA SER A 222 -7.80 0.02 1.73
C SER A 222 -8.23 0.00 0.26
N PHE A 223 -7.71 -0.94 -0.53
CA PHE A 223 -8.09 -1.14 -1.92
C PHE A 223 -8.23 -2.63 -2.25
N ASP A 224 -9.04 -2.92 -3.25
CA ASP A 224 -9.24 -4.25 -3.83
C ASP A 224 -9.54 -4.10 -5.32
N THR A 225 -8.90 -4.92 -6.15
CA THR A 225 -9.09 -4.90 -7.60
C THR A 225 -8.75 -6.23 -8.23
N LYS A 226 -9.11 -6.44 -9.50
CA LYS A 226 -8.75 -7.63 -10.27
C LYS A 226 -7.71 -7.28 -11.32
N VAL A 227 -6.77 -8.18 -11.56
CA VAL A 227 -5.78 -8.05 -12.65
C VAL A 227 -5.73 -9.33 -13.48
N ALA A 228 -5.49 -9.17 -14.78
CA ALA A 228 -5.31 -10.27 -15.72
C ALA A 228 -3.81 -10.59 -15.89
N LEU A 229 -3.45 -11.84 -15.61
CA LEU A 229 -2.11 -12.36 -15.70
C LEU A 229 -1.85 -12.99 -17.08
N LYS A 230 -0.62 -12.83 -17.56
CA LYS A 230 -0.08 -13.65 -18.65
C LYS A 230 0.56 -14.92 -18.08
N SER A 231 0.81 -15.90 -18.94
CA SER A 231 1.56 -17.10 -18.54
C SER A 231 2.98 -16.74 -18.03
N GLY A 232 3.42 -17.40 -16.96
CA GLY A 232 4.74 -17.19 -16.36
C GLY A 232 4.81 -15.97 -15.43
N ARG A 233 5.93 -15.25 -15.46
CA ARG A 233 6.22 -14.15 -14.53
C ARG A 233 5.41 -12.88 -14.86
N ASN A 234 4.72 -12.37 -13.84
CA ASN A 234 3.96 -11.13 -13.85
C ASN A 234 4.50 -10.21 -12.74
N GLU A 235 4.75 -8.94 -13.05
CA GLU A 235 5.00 -7.90 -12.05
C GLU A 235 3.71 -7.10 -11.88
N ILE A 236 3.25 -6.95 -10.63
CA ILE A 236 2.10 -6.10 -10.26
C ILE A 236 2.64 -4.98 -9.40
N LYS A 237 2.44 -3.74 -9.84
CA LYS A 237 2.91 -2.53 -9.17
C LYS A 237 1.72 -1.65 -8.82
N VAL A 238 1.61 -1.26 -7.56
CA VAL A 238 0.56 -0.35 -7.07
C VAL A 238 1.22 0.95 -6.65
N CYS A 239 0.81 2.03 -7.31
CA CYS A 239 1.38 3.36 -7.16
C CYS A 239 0.37 4.33 -6.55
N VAL A 240 0.86 5.16 -5.63
CA VAL A 240 0.20 6.38 -5.18
C VAL A 240 1.11 7.54 -5.51
N ARG A 241 0.66 8.43 -6.41
CA ARG A 241 1.53 9.43 -7.04
C ARG A 241 2.74 8.72 -7.66
N GLU A 242 3.95 9.17 -7.39
CA GLU A 242 5.20 8.61 -7.94
C GLU A 242 5.81 7.49 -7.07
N LYS A 243 5.12 7.06 -6.01
CA LYS A 243 5.63 6.05 -5.07
C LYS A 243 4.88 4.75 -5.25
N CYS A 244 5.62 3.68 -5.49
CA CYS A 244 5.04 2.38 -5.82
C CYS A 244 5.57 1.26 -4.93
N SER A 245 4.72 0.26 -4.73
CA SER A 245 5.09 -1.05 -4.20
C SER A 245 4.81 -2.09 -5.27
N ALA A 246 5.65 -3.13 -5.34
CA ALA A 246 5.51 -4.17 -6.35
C ALA A 246 5.58 -5.57 -5.73
N VAL A 247 4.85 -6.50 -6.33
CA VAL A 247 4.92 -7.93 -6.06
C VAL A 247 5.04 -8.69 -7.37
N GLU A 248 5.72 -9.82 -7.32
CA GLU A 248 5.85 -10.74 -8.43
C GLU A 248 4.91 -11.93 -8.24
N VAL A 249 4.27 -12.37 -9.31
CA VAL A 249 3.40 -13.55 -9.34
C VAL A 249 3.80 -14.40 -10.53
N ASN A 250 3.95 -15.71 -10.31
CA ASN A 250 4.16 -16.66 -11.39
C ASN A 250 2.85 -17.40 -11.70
N ALA A 251 2.29 -17.19 -12.87
CA ALA A 251 1.05 -17.82 -13.31
C ALA A 251 1.36 -19.10 -14.11
N ASP A 252 1.03 -20.26 -13.55
CA ASP A 252 1.05 -21.54 -14.23
C ASP A 252 -0.28 -21.74 -14.98
N ILE A 253 -0.41 -21.00 -16.06
CA ILE A 253 -1.60 -20.97 -16.92
C ILE A 253 -1.18 -21.13 -18.37
N GLU A 254 -2.10 -21.64 -19.18
CA GLU A 254 -1.90 -21.77 -20.62
C GLU A 254 -1.63 -20.40 -21.26
N LYS A 255 -0.72 -20.40 -22.24
CA LYS A 255 -0.43 -19.21 -23.05
C LYS A 255 -1.62 -18.88 -23.92
N LEU A 256 -1.79 -17.59 -24.20
CA LEU A 256 -2.83 -17.11 -25.12
C LEU A 256 -2.22 -16.72 -26.44
N SER A 257 -3.02 -16.84 -27.51
CA SER A 257 -2.65 -16.26 -28.79
C SER A 257 -2.81 -14.74 -28.74
N LEU A 258 -3.99 -14.26 -28.34
CA LEU A 258 -4.29 -12.84 -28.19
C LEU A 258 -4.93 -12.58 -26.84
N MET A 259 -4.73 -11.38 -26.32
CA MET A 259 -5.46 -10.87 -25.17
C MET A 259 -5.74 -9.38 -25.39
N ALA A 260 -6.86 -8.88 -24.90
CA ALA A 260 -7.15 -7.46 -24.88
C ALA A 260 -7.66 -7.06 -23.50
N THR A 261 -7.05 -6.02 -22.94
CA THR A 261 -7.43 -5.44 -21.65
C THR A 261 -7.93 -4.01 -21.89
N LEU A 262 -9.18 -3.74 -21.51
CA LEU A 262 -9.82 -2.43 -21.53
C LEU A 262 -9.76 -1.83 -20.11
N THR A 263 -9.37 -0.57 -20.01
CA THR A 263 -9.31 0.21 -18.75
C THR A 263 -9.85 1.62 -19.00
N TRP A 264 -10.54 2.21 -18.02
CA TRP A 264 -11.07 3.57 -18.13
C TRP A 264 -11.22 4.24 -16.77
N GLU A 265 -11.45 5.55 -16.78
CA GLU A 265 -11.59 6.36 -15.58
C GLU A 265 -13.06 6.71 -15.30
N GLY A 266 -13.48 6.61 -14.04
CA GLY A 266 -14.83 6.99 -13.60
C GLY A 266 -15.91 5.91 -13.80
N GLY A 267 -17.14 6.22 -13.38
CA GLY A 267 -18.26 5.26 -13.38
C GLY A 267 -19.02 5.17 -14.70
N SER A 268 -18.32 4.90 -15.81
CA SER A 268 -18.97 4.61 -17.10
C SER A 268 -19.07 3.10 -17.32
N ASP A 269 -20.10 2.68 -18.02
CA ASP A 269 -20.31 1.32 -18.52
C ASP A 269 -19.71 1.24 -19.93
N LEU A 270 -18.51 0.67 -20.04
CA LEU A 270 -17.80 0.47 -21.30
C LEU A 270 -17.56 -1.02 -21.52
N ASP A 271 -17.97 -1.52 -22.69
CA ASP A 271 -17.82 -2.93 -23.00
C ASP A 271 -16.68 -3.16 -24.00
N LEU A 272 -15.94 -4.23 -23.75
CA LEU A 272 -15.02 -4.84 -24.67
C LEU A 272 -15.73 -5.94 -25.46
N ARG A 273 -15.62 -5.85 -26.77
CA ARG A 273 -16.13 -6.84 -27.71
C ARG A 273 -15.03 -7.31 -28.65
N VAL A 274 -15.00 -8.60 -28.97
CA VAL A 274 -14.21 -9.13 -30.09
C VAL A 274 -15.10 -9.84 -31.10
N ASP A 275 -14.91 -9.54 -32.39
CA ASP A 275 -15.40 -10.37 -33.48
C ASP A 275 -14.26 -11.26 -33.99
N THR A 276 -14.55 -12.55 -34.18
CA THR A 276 -13.60 -13.61 -34.53
C THR A 276 -13.62 -13.93 -36.03
N PRO A 277 -12.59 -14.59 -36.58
CA PRO A 277 -12.54 -14.99 -37.99
C PRO A 277 -13.73 -15.87 -38.42
N SER A 278 -14.26 -16.68 -37.50
CA SER A 278 -15.38 -17.59 -37.76
C SER A 278 -16.75 -16.89 -37.77
N GLY A 279 -16.77 -15.57 -37.58
CA GLY A 279 -18.01 -14.78 -37.46
C GLY A 279 -18.68 -14.87 -36.08
N ASN A 280 -18.02 -15.46 -35.09
CA ASN A 280 -18.47 -15.41 -33.70
C ASN A 280 -18.09 -14.08 -33.04
N THR A 281 -18.85 -13.67 -32.03
CA THR A 281 -18.59 -12.48 -31.21
C THR A 281 -18.49 -12.85 -29.74
N CYS A 282 -17.45 -12.37 -29.04
CA CYS A 282 -17.40 -12.33 -27.57
C CYS A 282 -17.78 -10.94 -27.07
N ASN A 283 -18.64 -10.87 -26.07
CA ASN A 283 -19.00 -9.67 -25.32
C ASN A 283 -19.70 -10.08 -24.01
N PHE A 284 -20.19 -9.13 -23.23
CA PHE A 284 -20.92 -9.39 -21.97
C PHE A 284 -22.12 -10.35 -22.13
N LYS A 285 -22.80 -10.37 -23.28
CA LYS A 285 -23.94 -11.28 -23.54
C LYS A 285 -23.50 -12.68 -23.96
N LYS A 286 -22.32 -12.80 -24.55
CA LYS A 286 -21.73 -14.06 -25.04
C LYS A 286 -20.29 -14.11 -24.58
N GLN A 287 -20.11 -14.37 -23.29
CA GLN A 287 -18.81 -14.30 -22.61
C GLN A 287 -17.85 -15.41 -23.03
N SER A 288 -18.31 -16.45 -23.74
CA SER A 288 -17.42 -17.46 -24.31
C SER A 288 -17.98 -17.97 -25.63
N THR A 289 -17.08 -18.20 -26.59
CA THR A 289 -17.44 -18.81 -27.87
C THR A 289 -16.50 -19.98 -28.14
N ARG A 290 -17.03 -21.22 -28.20
CA ARG A 290 -16.41 -22.47 -28.70
C ARG A 290 -14.88 -22.48 -28.91
N GLY A 291 -14.09 -22.15 -27.87
CA GLY A 291 -12.61 -22.14 -27.96
C GLY A 291 -11.99 -21.02 -28.80
N GLU A 292 -12.73 -19.98 -29.18
CA GLU A 292 -12.20 -18.85 -29.95
C GLU A 292 -11.92 -17.62 -29.10
N CYS A 293 -12.74 -17.36 -28.07
CA CYS A 293 -12.53 -16.25 -27.16
C CYS A 293 -13.35 -16.42 -25.86
N THR A 294 -12.89 -15.76 -24.80
CA THR A 294 -13.57 -15.69 -23.49
C THR A 294 -13.41 -14.29 -22.89
N LEU A 295 -14.48 -13.72 -22.35
CA LEU A 295 -14.49 -12.51 -21.52
C LEU A 295 -14.20 -12.92 -20.07
N ASP A 296 -12.99 -12.65 -19.60
CA ASP A 296 -12.49 -13.13 -18.30
C ASP A 296 -12.90 -12.22 -17.14
N ILE A 297 -13.08 -10.92 -17.41
CA ILE A 297 -13.58 -9.92 -16.47
C ILE A 297 -14.61 -9.07 -17.20
N ASP A 298 -15.79 -8.95 -16.59
CA ASP A 298 -16.92 -8.13 -17.02
C ASP A 298 -17.25 -7.18 -15.85
N ASP A 299 -17.20 -5.86 -16.08
CA ASP A 299 -17.54 -4.85 -15.07
C ASP A 299 -18.61 -3.87 -15.55
N THR A 300 -19.85 -4.25 -15.34
CA THR A 300 -21.03 -3.40 -15.61
C THR A 300 -21.23 -2.21 -14.66
N LYS A 301 -20.40 -2.04 -13.62
CA LYS A 301 -20.70 -1.12 -12.50
C LYS A 301 -19.60 -0.11 -12.15
N GLY A 302 -18.47 -0.09 -12.84
CA GLY A 302 -17.33 0.66 -12.32
C GLY A 302 -16.20 0.95 -13.31
N ALA A 303 -15.04 1.24 -12.74
CA ALA A 303 -13.79 1.52 -13.44
C ALA A 303 -12.84 0.30 -13.39
N ARG A 304 -13.37 -0.92 -13.27
CA ARG A 304 -12.55 -2.13 -13.27
C ARG A 304 -12.24 -2.50 -14.72
N PRO A 305 -11.12 -3.20 -14.97
CA PRO A 305 -10.77 -3.60 -16.31
C PRO A 305 -11.78 -4.60 -16.87
N GLU A 306 -11.94 -4.60 -18.19
CA GLU A 306 -12.46 -5.76 -18.91
C GLU A 306 -11.33 -6.48 -19.63
N ASN A 307 -11.42 -7.80 -19.71
CA ASN A 307 -10.40 -8.60 -20.37
C ASN A 307 -11.03 -9.65 -21.28
N ILE A 308 -10.56 -9.74 -22.53
CA ILE A 308 -10.87 -10.84 -23.44
C ILE A 308 -9.60 -11.61 -23.75
N SER A 309 -9.68 -12.93 -23.62
CA SER A 309 -8.64 -13.90 -23.98
C SER A 309 -9.01 -14.67 -25.25
N VAL A 310 -8.02 -14.91 -26.11
CA VAL A 310 -8.11 -15.75 -27.32
C VAL A 310 -7.06 -16.86 -27.20
N PRO A 311 -7.46 -18.14 -27.11
CA PRO A 311 -6.53 -19.22 -26.84
C PRO A 311 -5.67 -19.58 -28.07
N LEU A 312 -4.66 -20.41 -27.87
CA LEU A 312 -3.66 -20.76 -28.90
C LEU A 312 -4.26 -21.56 -30.06
N GLU A 313 -5.29 -22.34 -29.81
CA GLU A 313 -5.99 -23.19 -30.76
C GLU A 313 -7.11 -22.45 -31.53
N ALA A 314 -7.39 -21.20 -31.18
CA ALA A 314 -8.40 -20.40 -31.88
C ALA A 314 -8.06 -20.27 -33.39
N PRO A 315 -9.05 -20.14 -34.29
CA PRO A 315 -8.81 -20.06 -35.73
C PRO A 315 -7.86 -18.92 -36.12
N ALA A 316 -7.02 -19.14 -37.14
CA ALA A 316 -6.22 -18.08 -37.75
C ALA A 316 -7.12 -17.09 -38.50
N GLY A 317 -6.70 -15.83 -38.61
CA GLY A 317 -7.44 -14.79 -39.33
C GLY A 317 -7.57 -13.49 -38.55
N GLU A 318 -8.50 -12.64 -39.02
CA GLU A 318 -8.71 -11.31 -38.44
C GLU A 318 -9.61 -11.35 -37.19
N TYR A 319 -9.07 -10.84 -36.10
CA TYR A 319 -9.79 -10.54 -34.87
C TYR A 319 -9.99 -9.04 -34.76
N LYS A 320 -11.23 -8.61 -34.53
CA LYS A 320 -11.58 -7.19 -34.39
C LYS A 320 -12.03 -6.90 -32.97
N PHE A 321 -11.15 -6.26 -32.20
CA PHE A 321 -11.46 -5.76 -30.86
C PHE A 321 -12.10 -4.37 -30.97
N THR A 322 -13.20 -4.16 -30.25
CA THR A 322 -13.97 -2.92 -30.25
C THR A 322 -14.34 -2.53 -28.82
N VAL A 323 -14.28 -1.22 -28.54
CA VAL A 323 -14.76 -0.64 -27.28
C VAL A 323 -16.06 0.09 -27.57
N ILE A 324 -17.10 -0.20 -26.80
CA ILE A 324 -18.44 0.36 -26.99
C ILE A 324 -18.87 1.12 -25.73
N ASN A 325 -19.34 2.35 -25.91
CA ASN A 325 -19.85 3.17 -24.81
C ASN A 325 -21.33 2.85 -24.51
N PHE A 326 -21.59 1.99 -23.52
CA PHE A 326 -22.96 1.62 -23.17
C PHE A 326 -23.64 2.59 -22.19
N SER A 327 -22.87 3.44 -21.52
CA SER A 327 -23.43 4.50 -20.66
C SER A 327 -23.96 5.70 -21.46
N GLY A 328 -23.40 5.97 -22.63
CA GLY A 328 -23.63 7.21 -23.39
C GLY A 328 -22.99 8.45 -22.75
N ARG A 329 -22.14 8.27 -21.73
CA ARG A 329 -21.43 9.36 -21.08
C ARG A 329 -20.24 9.78 -21.96
N ALA A 330 -20.17 11.07 -22.26
CA ALA A 330 -19.05 11.66 -23.00
C ALA A 330 -17.85 11.97 -22.11
N GLY A 331 -16.68 12.10 -22.73
CA GLY A 331 -15.48 12.63 -22.09
C GLY A 331 -14.79 11.66 -21.14
N VAL A 332 -15.18 10.39 -21.14
CA VAL A 332 -14.51 9.34 -20.34
C VAL A 332 -13.23 8.96 -21.07
N SER A 333 -12.10 9.13 -20.40
CA SER A 333 -10.80 8.68 -20.89
C SER A 333 -10.66 7.18 -20.66
N GLY A 334 -10.18 6.47 -21.67
CA GLY A 334 -9.91 5.05 -21.56
C GLY A 334 -8.81 4.58 -22.50
N ARG A 335 -8.44 3.32 -22.32
CA ARG A 335 -7.37 2.67 -23.07
C ARG A 335 -7.67 1.19 -23.25
N ILE A 336 -7.46 0.73 -24.47
CA ILE A 336 -7.39 -0.69 -24.81
C ILE A 336 -5.94 -1.08 -25.11
N GLN A 337 -5.45 -2.12 -24.43
CA GLN A 337 -4.13 -2.72 -24.65
C GLN A 337 -4.32 -4.15 -25.17
N THR A 338 -3.73 -4.46 -26.32
CA THR A 338 -3.71 -5.83 -26.85
C THR A 338 -2.35 -6.47 -26.67
N TYR A 339 -2.37 -7.80 -26.68
CA TYR A 339 -1.22 -8.66 -26.54
C TYR A 339 -1.26 -9.71 -27.64
N HIS A 340 -0.09 -10.07 -28.15
CA HIS A 340 0.10 -11.16 -29.09
C HIS A 340 1.17 -12.09 -28.53
N ASN A 341 0.81 -13.34 -28.26
CA ASN A 341 1.69 -14.33 -27.62
C ASN A 341 2.31 -13.81 -26.30
N ASP A 342 1.46 -13.31 -25.40
CA ASP A 342 1.82 -12.74 -24.08
C ASP A 342 2.73 -11.50 -24.12
N LYS A 343 2.93 -10.88 -25.28
CA LYS A 343 3.70 -9.64 -25.45
C LYS A 343 2.77 -8.47 -25.78
N PRO A 344 2.94 -7.30 -25.15
CA PRO A 344 2.22 -6.10 -25.57
C PRO A 344 2.37 -5.86 -27.07
N PHE A 345 1.27 -5.61 -27.76
CA PHE A 345 1.25 -5.42 -29.22
C PHE A 345 0.78 -4.03 -29.61
N ILE A 346 -0.50 -3.70 -29.39
CA ILE A 346 -1.06 -2.39 -29.74
C ILE A 346 -1.73 -1.77 -28.52
N THR A 347 -1.46 -0.49 -28.30
CA THR A 347 -2.13 0.34 -27.29
C THR A 347 -2.91 1.43 -28.01
N ARG A 348 -4.19 1.62 -27.65
CA ARG A 348 -5.00 2.73 -28.15
C ARG A 348 -5.73 3.42 -27.01
N ASN A 349 -5.43 4.70 -26.84
CA ASN A 349 -6.21 5.60 -25.98
C ASN A 349 -7.43 6.11 -26.73
N PHE A 350 -8.51 6.39 -26.02
CA PHE A 350 -9.73 6.97 -26.57
C PHE A 350 -10.40 7.89 -25.55
N ILE A 351 -11.31 8.73 -26.03
CA ILE A 351 -12.22 9.54 -25.23
C ILE A 351 -13.62 9.26 -25.73
N THR A 352 -14.55 8.96 -24.83
CA THR A 352 -15.90 8.57 -25.24
C THR A 352 -16.70 9.72 -25.85
N GLY A 353 -17.47 9.38 -26.88
CA GLY A 353 -18.53 10.22 -27.43
C GLY A 353 -19.75 10.32 -26.50
N SER A 354 -20.72 11.14 -26.88
CA SER A 354 -21.93 11.41 -26.08
C SER A 354 -23.11 10.50 -26.42
N ARG A 355 -22.95 9.50 -27.29
CA ARG A 355 -24.05 8.61 -27.68
C ARG A 355 -23.80 7.19 -27.19
N LYS A 356 -24.86 6.61 -26.63
CA LYS A 356 -24.87 5.21 -26.24
C LYS A 356 -24.73 4.32 -27.48
N GLY A 357 -23.79 3.38 -27.43
CA GLY A 357 -23.48 2.45 -28.51
C GLY A 357 -22.41 2.94 -29.48
N ASP A 358 -21.82 4.13 -29.26
CA ASP A 358 -20.70 4.60 -30.08
C ASP A 358 -19.50 3.65 -29.94
N VAL A 359 -18.83 3.40 -31.06
CA VAL A 359 -17.56 2.65 -31.10
C VAL A 359 -16.43 3.64 -30.88
N GLU A 360 -15.80 3.55 -29.72
CA GLU A 360 -14.80 4.52 -29.25
C GLU A 360 -13.38 4.15 -29.68
N ALA A 361 -13.14 2.84 -29.85
CA ALA A 361 -11.90 2.31 -30.37
C ALA A 361 -12.13 1.03 -31.15
N THR A 362 -11.28 0.79 -32.15
CA THR A 362 -11.20 -0.48 -32.87
C THR A 362 -9.74 -0.86 -33.06
N ILE A 363 -9.38 -2.12 -32.82
CA ILE A 363 -8.08 -2.70 -33.15
C ILE A 363 -8.34 -3.99 -33.93
N VAL A 364 -7.72 -4.13 -35.10
CA VAL A 364 -7.75 -5.36 -35.89
C VAL A 364 -6.39 -6.03 -35.80
N ILE A 365 -6.37 -7.32 -35.48
CA ILE A 365 -5.15 -8.12 -35.38
C ILE A 365 -5.35 -9.38 -36.20
N THR A 366 -4.38 -9.72 -37.05
CA THR A 366 -4.32 -11.02 -37.72
C THR A 366 -3.48 -11.96 -36.86
N LYS A 367 -4.09 -13.05 -36.39
CA LYS A 367 -3.41 -14.21 -35.83
C LYS A 367 -2.97 -15.12 -36.96
#